data_AF-A0A6M3K385-F1
#
_entry.id   AF-A0A6M3K385-F1
#
_cell.length_a   1.000
_cell.length_b   1.000
_cell.length_c   1.000
_cell.angle_alpha   90.00
_cell.angle_beta   90.00
_cell.angle_gamma   90.00
#
_symmetry.space_group_name_H-M   'P 1'
#
loop_
_entity.id
_entity.type
_entity.pdbx_description
1 polymer ?
#
loop_
_entity_poly.entity_id
_entity_poly.type
_entity_poly.pdbx_seq_one_letter_code
_entity_poly.pdbx_strand_id
1 'polypeptide(L)'
;MPPTGDGAKRVLIVAEAPGRKEDEEGMQLIGEAGQVLRDTLDSFGVDLDRDCVKTNAIICRPPGNKTPTDKQIQACLPNLRKTIQGVDPVVIIPLGGVATKAVLDSAQTDTGKISTWAGFRIPNQNPNAWICPTYHPSFLLRTKSPVLDKLFRDHLKRAFSKCKKKPWKELPQYEKRVRIILNLQEATEAIREMADRDVLTAFDYETNMLKPDAKEARIFSCSIAQENQAIAFPWDGPIIDAMKELLRNNAPKVASNMKFEERWTFKEFGFGVWNWKWDTMLAAHVADNRRGITSIKFLSYVFLGADVYNEKVEAFLKGDAGKPNRIQDIPIRDLLLYNGMDSLYELMIAEKQMGVMDCG
;
A
#
# COMPACT_ATOMS: atom_id res chain seq x y z
N MET A 1 31.52 3.03 -0.88
CA MET A 1 31.40 3.80 0.38
C MET A 1 30.57 3.03 1.39
N PRO A 2 31.10 2.72 2.59
CA PRO A 2 30.34 2.09 3.67
C PRO A 2 29.28 3.04 4.27
N PRO A 3 28.25 2.54 4.98
CA PRO A 3 27.31 3.39 5.71
C PRO A 3 28.01 4.16 6.85
N THR A 4 27.48 5.34 7.22
CA THR A 4 28.03 6.18 8.31
C THR A 4 26.96 6.66 9.30
N GLY A 5 27.39 7.01 10.52
CA GLY A 5 26.53 7.46 11.62
C GLY A 5 26.25 6.37 12.66
N ASP A 6 25.85 6.79 13.86
CA ASP A 6 25.76 5.91 15.04
C ASP A 6 24.40 5.20 15.16
N GLY A 7 23.35 5.79 14.58
CA GLY A 7 22.03 5.19 14.53
C GLY A 7 21.30 5.14 15.87
N ALA A 8 21.53 6.08 16.79
CA ALA A 8 20.94 6.06 18.13
C ALA A 8 19.39 6.01 18.14
N LYS A 9 18.73 6.54 17.10
CA LYS A 9 17.26 6.47 16.93
C LYS A 9 16.79 5.35 16.01
N ARG A 10 17.69 4.45 15.59
CA ARG A 10 17.43 3.33 14.66
C ARG A 10 16.77 3.79 13.36
N VAL A 11 17.22 4.93 12.83
CA VAL A 11 16.77 5.49 11.55
C VAL A 11 17.83 5.26 10.50
N LEU A 12 17.42 4.77 9.33
CA LEU A 12 18.26 4.66 8.15
C LEU A 12 17.84 5.72 7.11
N ILE A 13 18.74 6.63 6.77
CA ILE A 13 18.59 7.55 5.65
C ILE A 13 19.20 6.91 4.40
N VAL A 14 18.46 6.91 3.30
CA VAL A 14 18.95 6.38 2.01
C VAL A 14 18.89 7.50 0.98
N ALA A 15 20.04 7.98 0.50
CA ALA A 15 20.10 8.93 -0.61
C ALA A 15 20.34 8.22 -1.95
N GLU A 16 20.47 8.98 -3.04
CA GLU A 16 20.62 8.43 -4.40
C GLU A 16 22.00 7.78 -4.62
N ALA A 17 23.06 8.59 -4.49
CA ALA A 17 24.44 8.19 -4.72
C ALA A 17 25.39 9.19 -4.03
N PRO A 18 26.66 8.84 -3.78
CA PRO A 18 27.67 9.80 -3.36
C PRO A 18 27.81 10.95 -4.37
N GLY A 19 27.86 12.18 -3.86
CA GLY A 19 28.35 13.32 -4.63
C GLY A 19 29.88 13.40 -4.59
N ARG A 20 30.43 14.49 -5.12
CA ARG A 20 31.90 14.67 -5.19
C ARG A 20 32.54 14.68 -3.81
N LYS A 21 32.04 15.56 -2.94
CA LYS A 21 32.59 15.76 -1.60
C LYS A 21 32.43 14.50 -0.76
N GLU A 22 31.27 13.86 -0.87
CA GLU A 22 31.00 12.59 -0.20
C GLU A 22 32.02 11.52 -0.60
N ASP A 23 32.30 11.38 -1.90
CA ASP A 23 33.24 10.39 -2.45
C ASP A 23 34.69 10.67 -2.00
N GLU A 24 35.09 11.94 -1.96
CA GLU A 24 36.42 12.39 -1.51
C GLU A 24 36.64 12.18 0.01
N GLU A 25 35.63 12.46 0.84
CA GLU A 25 35.73 12.38 2.31
C GLU A 25 35.24 11.03 2.89
N GLY A 26 34.58 10.20 2.08
CA GLY A 26 34.03 8.91 2.52
C GLY A 26 32.81 9.02 3.43
N MET A 27 32.14 10.17 3.49
CA MET A 27 30.97 10.43 4.34
C MET A 27 29.75 10.84 3.53
N GLN A 28 28.56 10.30 3.85
CA GLN A 28 27.32 10.67 3.17
C GLN A 28 26.75 12.00 3.66
N LEU A 29 26.08 12.72 2.75
CA LEU A 29 25.24 13.89 3.06
C LEU A 29 26.03 15.02 3.77
N ILE A 30 27.18 15.38 3.20
CA ILE A 30 28.07 16.45 3.69
C ILE A 30 28.21 17.63 2.72
N GLY A 31 27.68 17.49 1.49
CA GLY A 31 27.51 18.60 0.54
C GLY A 31 26.27 19.46 0.84
N GLU A 32 25.94 20.37 -0.07
CA GLU A 32 24.84 21.34 0.10
C GLU A 32 23.48 20.70 0.41
N ALA A 33 23.13 19.63 -0.32
CA ALA A 33 21.91 18.88 -0.07
C ALA A 33 21.91 18.21 1.31
N GLY A 34 23.08 17.76 1.76
CA GLY A 34 23.29 17.23 3.11
C GLY A 34 23.07 18.30 4.18
N GLN A 35 23.58 19.50 3.97
CA GLN A 35 23.41 20.61 4.90
C GLN A 35 21.93 20.99 5.09
N VAL A 36 21.16 21.07 4.00
CA VAL A 36 19.69 21.32 4.08
C VAL A 36 19.00 20.26 4.94
N LEU A 37 19.37 18.98 4.78
CA LEU A 37 18.81 17.90 5.59
C LEU A 37 19.22 18.05 7.08
N ARG A 38 20.50 18.34 7.34
CA ARG A 38 21.04 18.56 8.70
C ARG A 38 20.30 19.69 9.40
N ASP A 39 20.26 20.87 8.79
CA ASP A 39 19.56 22.05 9.33
C ASP A 39 18.07 21.77 9.59
N THR A 40 17.43 21.03 8.68
CA THR A 40 16.01 20.67 8.84
C THR A 40 15.81 19.75 10.04
N LEU A 41 16.65 18.72 10.20
CA LEU A 41 16.58 17.76 11.31
C LEU A 41 16.92 18.43 12.66
N ASP A 42 17.96 19.26 12.68
CA ASP A 42 18.40 20.00 13.86
C ASP A 42 17.28 20.94 14.36
N SER A 43 16.48 21.51 13.43
CA SER A 43 15.32 22.36 13.76
C SER A 43 14.23 21.67 14.60
N PHE A 44 14.30 20.35 14.78
CA PHE A 44 13.43 19.59 15.70
C PHE A 44 14.22 18.57 16.54
N GLY A 45 15.50 18.84 16.82
CA GLY A 45 16.30 18.12 17.80
C GLY A 45 16.76 16.74 17.34
N VAL A 46 16.96 16.55 16.04
CA VAL A 46 17.54 15.32 15.47
C VAL A 46 18.90 15.65 14.88
N ASP A 47 19.94 15.00 15.38
CA ASP A 47 21.28 15.09 14.80
C ASP A 47 21.46 13.98 13.76
N LEU A 48 21.84 14.34 12.53
CA LEU A 48 21.93 13.39 11.42
C LEU A 48 23.03 12.31 11.60
N ASP A 49 24.11 12.59 12.32
CA ASP A 49 25.23 11.66 12.50
C ASP A 49 25.06 10.80 13.74
N ARG A 50 24.62 11.39 14.86
CA ARG A 50 24.34 10.66 16.10
C ARG A 50 23.08 9.81 16.00
N ASP A 51 21.99 10.38 15.47
CA ASP A 51 20.68 9.72 15.57
C ASP A 51 20.39 8.75 14.42
N CYS A 52 21.08 8.90 13.29
CA CYS A 52 20.78 8.16 12.05
C CYS A 52 22.01 7.44 11.49
N VAL A 53 21.76 6.30 10.85
CA VAL A 53 22.70 5.70 9.89
C VAL A 53 22.34 6.22 8.50
N LYS A 54 23.34 6.50 7.67
CA LYS A 54 23.18 6.97 6.29
C LYS A 54 23.81 6.00 5.31
N THR A 55 23.13 5.78 4.20
CA THR A 55 23.65 5.05 3.03
C THR A 55 23.05 5.62 1.75
N ASN A 56 23.36 5.00 0.62
CA ASN A 56 22.85 5.39 -0.70
C ASN A 56 22.29 4.17 -1.44
N ALA A 57 21.42 4.41 -2.42
CA ALA A 57 20.94 3.36 -3.32
C ALA A 57 22.08 2.71 -4.12
N ILE A 58 23.07 3.50 -4.53
CA ILE A 58 24.36 3.00 -5.01
C ILE A 58 25.50 3.57 -4.17
N ILE A 59 26.53 2.77 -3.89
CA ILE A 59 27.61 3.15 -2.94
C ILE A 59 28.87 3.74 -3.60
N CYS A 60 28.83 3.97 -4.91
CA CYS A 60 29.92 4.55 -5.69
C CYS A 60 29.39 5.78 -6.43
N ARG A 61 30.21 6.83 -6.55
CA ARG A 61 29.86 8.04 -7.28
C ARG A 61 29.73 7.76 -8.79
N PRO A 62 28.59 8.08 -9.44
CA PRO A 62 28.47 8.03 -10.89
C PRO A 62 29.38 9.04 -11.58
N PRO A 63 29.95 8.71 -12.76
CA PRO A 63 30.68 9.67 -13.57
C PRO A 63 29.85 10.94 -13.82
N GLY A 64 30.39 12.09 -13.43
CA GLY A 64 29.72 13.39 -13.57
C GLY A 64 28.46 13.58 -12.71
N ASN A 65 28.29 12.82 -11.61
CA ASN A 65 27.10 12.88 -10.73
C ASN A 65 25.78 12.64 -11.48
N LYS A 66 25.81 11.87 -12.57
CA LYS A 66 24.59 11.49 -13.31
C LYS A 66 23.71 10.61 -12.43
N THR A 67 22.40 10.71 -12.65
CA THR A 67 21.44 9.80 -12.02
C THR A 67 21.78 8.35 -12.36
N PRO A 68 21.86 7.45 -11.35
CA PRO A 68 22.14 6.04 -11.57
C PRO A 68 21.14 5.39 -12.52
N THR A 69 21.64 4.49 -13.38
CA THR A 69 20.78 3.65 -14.21
C THR A 69 20.16 2.52 -13.40
N ASP A 70 19.03 1.98 -13.86
CA ASP A 70 18.41 0.80 -13.23
C ASP A 70 19.38 -0.38 -13.09
N LYS A 71 20.23 -0.61 -14.09
CA LYS A 71 21.27 -1.66 -14.02
C LYS A 71 22.26 -1.43 -12.87
N GLN A 72 22.67 -0.18 -12.65
CA GLN A 72 23.57 0.17 -11.54
C GLN A 72 22.90 0.02 -10.19
N ILE A 73 21.63 0.44 -10.07
CA ILE A 73 20.83 0.26 -8.86
C ILE A 73 20.71 -1.23 -8.54
N GLN A 74 20.26 -2.05 -9.50
CA GLN A 74 20.10 -3.49 -9.33
C GLN A 74 21.40 -4.19 -8.94
N ALA A 75 22.53 -3.81 -9.54
CA ALA A 75 23.84 -4.33 -9.16
C ALA A 75 24.25 -3.97 -7.73
N CYS A 76 23.76 -2.85 -7.19
CA CYS A 76 24.11 -2.38 -5.85
C CYS A 76 23.09 -2.76 -4.76
N LEU A 77 21.87 -3.18 -5.12
CA LEU A 77 20.81 -3.59 -4.19
C LEU A 77 21.27 -4.61 -3.12
N PRO A 78 22.13 -5.61 -3.41
CA PRO A 78 22.62 -6.53 -2.37
C PRO A 78 23.31 -5.81 -1.21
N ASN A 79 24.05 -4.72 -1.49
CA ASN A 79 24.71 -3.93 -0.45
C ASN A 79 23.69 -3.14 0.39
N LEU A 80 22.67 -2.58 -0.24
CA LEU A 80 21.59 -1.88 0.46
C LEU A 80 20.82 -2.85 1.36
N ARG A 81 20.46 -4.04 0.87
CA ARG A 81 19.79 -5.08 1.66
C ARG A 81 20.63 -5.51 2.86
N LYS A 82 21.94 -5.75 2.64
CA LYS A 82 22.88 -6.08 3.73
C LYS A 82 22.95 -4.95 4.77
N THR A 83 22.96 -3.70 4.32
CA THR A 83 22.96 -2.53 5.22
C THR A 83 21.66 -2.46 6.03
N ILE A 84 20.51 -2.61 5.39
CA ILE A 84 19.20 -2.62 6.06
C ILE A 84 19.14 -3.73 7.12
N GLN A 85 19.58 -4.94 6.77
CA GLN A 85 19.63 -6.08 7.70
C GLN A 85 20.57 -5.84 8.87
N GLY A 86 21.77 -5.27 8.62
CA GLY A 86 22.75 -5.00 9.67
C GLY A 86 22.36 -3.86 10.60
N VAL A 87 21.69 -2.83 10.08
CA VAL A 87 21.22 -1.68 10.88
C VAL A 87 19.96 -2.01 11.67
N ASP A 88 19.14 -2.95 11.19
CA ASP A 88 17.83 -3.29 11.76
C ASP A 88 16.97 -2.03 12.08
N PRO A 89 16.69 -1.16 11.08
CA PRO A 89 16.06 0.12 11.33
C PRO A 89 14.59 -0.03 11.74
N VAL A 90 14.11 0.92 12.55
CA VAL A 90 12.68 1.10 12.80
C VAL A 90 12.04 1.96 11.70
N VAL A 91 12.79 2.93 11.17
CA VAL A 91 12.36 3.84 10.11
C VAL A 91 13.43 3.91 9.03
N ILE A 92 13.01 3.82 7.78
CA ILE A 92 13.84 4.06 6.59
C ILE A 92 13.30 5.29 5.87
N ILE A 93 14.15 6.28 5.63
CA ILE A 93 13.79 7.53 4.94
C ILE A 93 14.55 7.58 3.61
N PRO A 94 13.94 7.09 2.51
CA PRO A 94 14.51 7.28 1.19
C PRO A 94 14.29 8.72 0.69
N LEU A 95 15.36 9.33 0.20
CA LEU A 95 15.40 10.69 -0.31
C LEU A 95 15.33 10.67 -1.85
N GLY A 96 14.19 11.06 -2.41
CA GLY A 96 13.99 11.15 -3.85
C GLY A 96 13.57 9.83 -4.51
N GLY A 97 13.36 9.90 -5.82
CA GLY A 97 12.81 8.79 -6.62
C GLY A 97 13.71 7.57 -6.66
N VAL A 98 15.02 7.75 -6.88
CA VAL A 98 15.97 6.63 -6.98
C VAL A 98 16.10 5.87 -5.66
N ALA A 99 16.26 6.57 -4.55
CA ALA A 99 16.32 5.93 -3.23
C ALA A 99 15.00 5.24 -2.89
N THR A 100 13.87 5.87 -3.20
CA THR A 100 12.54 5.29 -2.97
C THR A 100 12.37 4.04 -3.81
N LYS A 101 12.72 4.09 -5.09
CA LYS A 101 12.75 2.93 -5.97
C LYS A 101 13.66 1.85 -5.41
N ALA A 102 14.89 2.12 -5.01
CA ALA A 102 15.77 1.08 -4.47
C ALA A 102 15.26 0.42 -3.17
N VAL A 103 14.58 1.19 -2.30
CA VAL A 103 13.99 0.69 -1.06
C VAL A 103 12.67 -0.03 -1.29
N LEU A 104 11.87 0.37 -2.28
CA LEU A 104 10.59 -0.25 -2.61
C LEU A 104 10.71 -1.36 -3.68
N ASP A 105 11.73 -1.37 -4.54
CA ASP A 105 12.02 -2.38 -5.60
C ASP A 105 12.37 -3.74 -4.99
N SER A 106 12.70 -3.82 -3.69
CA SER A 106 12.64 -5.09 -2.98
C SER A 106 11.25 -5.72 -2.97
N ALA A 107 10.21 -5.00 -3.42
CA ALA A 107 8.82 -5.42 -3.52
C ALA A 107 8.23 -5.36 -4.95
N GLN A 108 9.05 -5.38 -6.02
CA GLN A 108 8.61 -5.59 -7.41
C GLN A 108 7.47 -4.66 -7.90
N THR A 109 7.54 -3.35 -7.64
CA THR A 109 6.50 -2.39 -8.03
C THR A 109 7.10 -1.27 -8.90
N ASP A 110 6.47 -0.90 -10.01
CA ASP A 110 6.81 0.36 -10.70
C ASP A 110 6.47 1.53 -9.78
N THR A 111 7.51 2.16 -9.24
CA THR A 111 7.38 3.26 -8.28
C THR A 111 7.02 4.58 -8.95
N GLY A 112 7.07 4.70 -10.28
CA GLY A 112 6.69 5.93 -10.97
C GLY A 112 7.38 7.19 -10.40
N LYS A 113 6.61 8.21 -10.03
CA LYS A 113 7.14 9.50 -9.54
C LYS A 113 7.23 9.55 -8.02
N ILE A 114 8.27 10.20 -7.49
CA ILE A 114 8.42 10.43 -6.04
C ILE A 114 7.20 11.17 -5.42
N SER A 115 6.53 12.02 -6.19
CA SER A 115 5.31 12.72 -5.74
C SER A 115 4.18 11.77 -5.33
N THR A 116 4.14 10.55 -5.87
CA THR A 116 3.18 9.51 -5.50
C THR A 116 3.43 8.99 -4.07
N TRP A 117 4.68 8.95 -3.63
CA TRP A 117 5.09 8.28 -2.39
C TRP A 117 5.45 9.24 -1.26
N ALA A 118 5.89 10.45 -1.60
CA ALA A 118 6.36 11.42 -0.62
C ALA A 118 5.30 11.67 0.46
N GLY A 119 5.71 11.59 1.72
CA GLY A 119 4.89 11.90 2.89
C GLY A 119 4.08 10.73 3.46
N PHE A 120 4.02 9.58 2.78
CA PHE A 120 3.48 8.34 3.36
C PHE A 120 4.40 7.78 4.46
N ARG A 121 3.81 6.98 5.36
CA ARG A 121 4.51 6.19 6.38
C ARG A 121 4.09 4.74 6.18
N ILE A 122 4.77 4.09 5.26
CA ILE A 122 4.39 2.78 4.74
C ILE A 122 4.94 1.72 5.69
N PRO A 123 4.10 0.90 6.33
CA PRO A 123 4.61 -0.23 7.10
C PRO A 123 5.08 -1.28 6.08
N ASN A 124 6.30 -1.78 6.20
CA ASN A 124 6.86 -2.74 5.24
C ASN A 124 7.27 -4.03 5.95
N GLN A 125 6.75 -5.18 5.50
CA GLN A 125 6.91 -6.46 6.19
C GLN A 125 8.34 -7.00 6.16
N ASN A 126 9.13 -6.63 5.15
CA ASN A 126 10.51 -7.05 4.99
C ASN A 126 11.40 -5.84 4.64
N PRO A 127 11.88 -5.11 5.66
CA PRO A 127 12.49 -5.67 6.88
C PRO A 127 11.70 -5.53 8.20
N ASN A 128 10.37 -5.32 8.19
CA ASN A 128 9.58 -4.88 9.35
C ASN A 128 10.03 -3.49 9.84
N ALA A 129 9.90 -2.50 8.97
CA ALA A 129 10.23 -1.10 9.24
C ALA A 129 9.21 -0.14 8.60
N TRP A 130 9.16 1.10 9.08
CA TRP A 130 8.40 2.16 8.43
C TRP A 130 9.22 2.77 7.30
N ILE A 131 8.74 2.68 6.06
CA ILE A 131 9.33 3.39 4.91
C ILE A 131 8.65 4.74 4.78
N CYS A 132 9.42 5.83 4.86
CA CYS A 132 8.90 7.20 4.85
C CYS A 132 9.55 7.99 3.71
N PRO A 133 9.14 7.78 2.45
CA PRO A 133 9.71 8.49 1.31
C PRO A 133 9.49 10.00 1.41
N THR A 134 10.49 10.76 0.95
CA THR A 134 10.36 12.21 0.81
C THR A 134 11.19 12.72 -0.37
N TYR A 135 11.07 14.01 -0.67
CA TYR A 135 11.85 14.64 -1.73
C TYR A 135 13.34 14.68 -1.37
N HIS A 136 14.19 14.58 -2.38
CA HIS A 136 15.62 14.77 -2.18
C HIS A 136 15.93 16.26 -1.93
N PRO A 137 16.81 16.62 -0.97
CA PRO A 137 17.09 18.04 -0.68
C PRO A 137 17.63 18.84 -1.88
N SER A 138 18.37 18.20 -2.80
CA SER A 138 18.80 18.85 -4.04
C SER A 138 17.63 19.30 -4.94
N PHE A 139 16.48 18.63 -4.87
CA PHE A 139 15.27 19.06 -5.59
C PHE A 139 14.71 20.34 -4.97
N LEU A 140 14.71 20.45 -3.64
CA LEU A 140 14.28 21.65 -2.91
C LEU A 140 15.16 22.85 -3.25
N LEU A 141 16.48 22.67 -3.22
CA LEU A 141 17.46 23.69 -3.59
C LEU A 141 17.26 24.23 -5.02
N ARG A 142 16.88 23.36 -5.96
CA ARG A 142 16.61 23.74 -7.35
C ARG A 142 15.27 24.45 -7.51
N THR A 143 14.22 23.97 -6.85
CA THR A 143 12.85 24.47 -7.02
C THR A 143 12.56 25.72 -6.17
N LYS A 144 13.21 25.88 -5.01
CA LYS A 144 13.06 27.03 -4.09
C LYS A 144 11.60 27.38 -3.79
N SER A 145 10.82 26.39 -3.34
CA SER A 145 9.40 26.54 -3.04
C SER A 145 9.14 26.42 -1.55
N PRO A 146 8.62 27.47 -0.87
CA PRO A 146 8.30 27.42 0.56
C PRO A 146 7.32 26.30 0.93
N VAL A 147 6.41 25.95 0.01
CA VAL A 147 5.45 24.85 0.20
C VAL A 147 6.18 23.51 0.23
N LEU A 148 7.11 23.28 -0.69
CA LEU A 148 7.88 22.04 -0.72
C LEU A 148 8.81 21.93 0.49
N ASP A 149 9.40 23.05 0.94
CA ASP A 149 10.26 23.07 2.12
C ASP A 149 9.45 22.71 3.39
N LYS A 150 8.25 23.28 3.52
CA LYS A 150 7.32 22.92 4.60
C LYS A 150 6.92 21.44 4.53
N LEU A 151 6.52 20.95 3.36
CA LEU A 151 6.16 19.54 3.17
C LEU A 151 7.32 18.61 3.53
N PHE A 152 8.53 18.92 3.06
CA PHE A 152 9.73 18.15 3.39
C PHE A 152 9.95 18.08 4.90
N ARG A 153 9.86 19.21 5.60
CA ARG A 153 9.98 19.27 7.06
C ARG A 153 8.88 18.44 7.75
N ASP A 154 7.64 18.56 7.31
CA ASP A 154 6.50 17.82 7.87
C ASP A 154 6.64 16.31 7.62
N HIS A 155 7.14 15.91 6.46
CA HIS A 155 7.42 14.51 6.14
C HIS A 155 8.44 13.92 7.11
N LEU A 156 9.56 14.63 7.34
CA LEU A 156 10.59 14.19 8.28
C LEU A 156 10.05 14.11 9.71
N LYS A 157 9.36 15.14 10.21
CA LYS A 157 8.75 15.09 11.55
C LYS A 157 7.81 13.88 11.72
N ARG A 158 6.97 13.61 10.70
CA ARG A 158 6.07 12.46 10.71
C ARG A 158 6.83 11.14 10.64
N ALA A 159 7.94 11.05 9.91
CA ALA A 159 8.82 9.88 9.89
C ALA A 159 9.42 9.62 11.28
N PHE A 160 10.00 10.65 11.91
CA PHE A 160 10.61 10.51 13.24
C PHE A 160 9.59 10.18 14.36
N SER A 161 8.32 10.57 14.18
CA SER A 161 7.25 10.14 15.11
C SER A 161 7.06 8.62 15.18
N LYS A 162 7.55 7.87 14.17
CA LYS A 162 7.48 6.40 14.10
C LYS A 162 8.68 5.67 14.70
N CYS A 163 9.76 6.37 15.08
CA CYS A 163 11.00 5.76 15.61
C CYS A 163 10.82 4.93 16.90
N LYS A 164 9.68 5.06 17.59
CA LYS A 164 9.44 4.37 18.86
C LYS A 164 9.26 2.86 18.72
N LYS A 165 8.65 2.40 17.62
CA LYS A 165 8.33 0.97 17.43
C LYS A 165 8.29 0.59 15.97
N LYS A 166 8.77 -0.63 15.68
CA LYS A 166 8.53 -1.29 14.39
C LYS A 166 7.03 -1.38 14.10
N PRO A 167 6.62 -1.47 12.83
CA PRO A 167 5.20 -1.54 12.50
C PRO A 167 4.50 -2.73 13.17
N TRP A 168 5.19 -3.88 13.26
CA TRP A 168 4.63 -5.08 13.88
C TRP A 168 5.55 -5.70 14.92
N LYS A 169 4.93 -6.31 15.94
CA LYS A 169 5.59 -7.30 16.81
C LYS A 169 5.70 -8.65 16.10
N GLU A 170 4.61 -9.05 15.46
CA GLU A 170 4.50 -10.26 14.62
C GLU A 170 3.94 -9.86 13.27
N LEU A 171 4.56 -10.35 12.20
CA LEU A 171 4.13 -10.01 10.84
C LEU A 171 2.68 -10.45 10.59
N PRO A 172 1.90 -9.63 9.86
CA PRO A 172 0.53 -9.99 9.54
C PRO A 172 0.51 -11.20 8.60
N GLN A 173 -0.45 -12.09 8.82
CA GLN A 173 -0.73 -13.23 7.94
C GLN A 173 -2.14 -13.04 7.41
N TYR A 174 -2.30 -12.12 6.45
CA TYR A 174 -3.61 -11.69 5.98
C TYR A 174 -4.37 -12.84 5.30
N GLU A 175 -3.67 -13.70 4.56
CA GLU A 175 -4.24 -14.86 3.86
C GLU A 175 -4.87 -15.86 4.83
N LYS A 176 -4.35 -15.96 6.06
CA LYS A 176 -4.91 -16.84 7.09
C LYS A 176 -6.21 -16.32 7.69
N ARG A 177 -6.58 -15.07 7.41
CA ARG A 177 -7.85 -14.45 7.81
C ARG A 177 -8.93 -14.65 6.75
N VAL A 178 -8.60 -15.28 5.64
CA VAL A 178 -9.53 -15.61 4.56
C VAL A 178 -9.89 -17.09 4.64
N ARG A 179 -11.16 -17.39 4.90
CA ARG A 179 -11.72 -18.75 4.85
C ARG A 179 -12.37 -18.98 3.49
N ILE A 180 -11.76 -19.86 2.68
CA ILE A 180 -12.32 -20.30 1.40
C ILE A 180 -13.35 -21.40 1.65
N ILE A 181 -14.60 -21.18 1.23
CA ILE A 181 -15.70 -22.13 1.41
C ILE A 181 -16.21 -22.58 0.04
N LEU A 182 -15.92 -23.83 -0.32
CA LEU A 182 -16.34 -24.42 -1.60
C LEU A 182 -17.70 -25.13 -1.51
N ASN A 183 -18.12 -25.54 -0.31
CA ASN A 183 -19.41 -26.15 -0.09
C ASN A 183 -20.49 -25.06 -0.02
N LEU A 184 -21.46 -25.10 -0.94
CA LEU A 184 -22.48 -24.05 -1.04
C LEU A 184 -23.39 -23.96 0.19
N GLN A 185 -23.66 -25.08 0.86
CA GLN A 185 -24.48 -25.11 2.07
C GLN A 185 -23.74 -24.46 3.25
N GLU A 186 -22.48 -24.85 3.45
CA GLU A 186 -21.61 -24.24 4.47
C GLU A 186 -21.44 -22.73 4.24
N ALA A 187 -21.26 -22.31 2.98
CA ALA A 187 -21.17 -20.89 2.63
C ALA A 187 -22.48 -20.16 2.92
N THR A 188 -23.62 -20.74 2.56
CA THR A 188 -24.96 -20.18 2.82
C THR A 188 -25.19 -19.95 4.31
N GLU A 189 -24.85 -20.94 5.14
CA GLU A 189 -24.95 -20.84 6.61
C GLU A 189 -24.05 -19.73 7.15
N ALA A 190 -22.78 -19.68 6.71
CA ALA A 190 -21.84 -18.65 7.12
C ALA A 190 -22.29 -17.23 6.72
N ILE A 191 -22.85 -17.06 5.52
CA ILE A 191 -23.36 -15.76 5.06
C ILE A 191 -24.51 -15.29 5.96
N ARG A 192 -25.44 -16.18 6.31
CA ARG A 192 -26.57 -15.85 7.20
C ARG A 192 -26.09 -15.49 8.61
N GLU A 193 -25.15 -16.24 9.15
CA GLU A 193 -24.52 -15.90 10.44
C GLU A 193 -23.83 -14.54 10.43
N MET A 194 -23.27 -14.11 9.29
CA MET A 194 -22.68 -12.78 9.11
C MET A 194 -23.77 -11.71 8.88
N ALA A 195 -24.88 -12.06 8.23
CA ALA A 195 -26.01 -11.18 7.97
C ALA A 195 -26.77 -10.80 9.26
N ASP A 196 -26.74 -11.67 10.27
CA ASP A 196 -27.37 -11.40 11.58
C ASP A 196 -26.56 -10.42 12.45
N ARG A 197 -25.33 -10.07 12.04
CA ARG A 197 -24.45 -9.17 12.80
C ARG A 197 -24.64 -7.72 12.34
N ASP A 198 -24.76 -6.82 13.30
CA ASP A 198 -24.77 -5.36 13.06
C ASP A 198 -23.37 -4.78 13.16
N VAL A 199 -22.50 -5.16 12.22
CA VAL A 199 -21.09 -4.73 12.18
C VAL A 199 -20.72 -4.23 10.79
N LEU A 200 -19.66 -3.43 10.70
CA LEU A 200 -19.12 -2.95 9.43
C LEU A 200 -18.77 -4.15 8.53
N THR A 201 -19.37 -4.17 7.34
CA THR A 201 -19.31 -5.30 6.43
C THR A 201 -18.78 -4.82 5.09
N ALA A 202 -17.65 -5.37 4.65
CA ALA A 202 -17.20 -5.24 3.27
C ALA A 202 -17.64 -6.46 2.48
N PHE A 203 -17.90 -6.30 1.19
CA PHE A 203 -18.09 -7.41 0.27
C PHE A 203 -17.62 -7.02 -1.11
N ASP A 204 -17.19 -8.02 -1.89
CA ASP A 204 -16.63 -7.79 -3.21
C ASP A 204 -17.06 -8.91 -4.17
N TYR A 205 -17.31 -8.53 -5.44
CA TYR A 205 -17.70 -9.45 -6.50
C TYR A 205 -16.59 -9.60 -7.53
N GLU A 206 -16.22 -10.86 -7.82
CA GLU A 206 -15.38 -11.12 -8.98
C GLU A 206 -16.21 -11.45 -10.20
N THR A 207 -15.93 -10.73 -11.29
CA THR A 207 -16.78 -10.72 -12.47
C THR A 207 -15.96 -10.88 -13.74
N ASN A 208 -16.57 -11.44 -14.79
CA ASN A 208 -15.89 -11.58 -16.06
C ASN A 208 -15.80 -10.27 -16.86
N MET A 209 -16.39 -9.18 -16.39
CA MET A 209 -16.32 -7.89 -17.07
C MET A 209 -16.69 -6.74 -16.14
N LEU A 210 -16.27 -5.54 -16.51
CA LEU A 210 -16.46 -4.36 -15.67
C LEU A 210 -17.93 -3.90 -15.52
N LYS A 211 -18.79 -4.24 -16.49
CA LYS A 211 -20.16 -3.73 -16.56
C LYS A 211 -21.17 -4.88 -16.67
N PRO A 212 -22.26 -4.87 -15.90
CA PRO A 212 -23.27 -5.94 -15.88
C PRO A 212 -24.25 -5.93 -17.08
N ASP A 213 -24.12 -4.94 -17.97
CA ASP A 213 -25.12 -4.68 -19.01
C ASP A 213 -25.10 -5.71 -20.16
N ALA A 214 -23.95 -6.36 -20.39
CA ALA A 214 -23.83 -7.35 -21.47
C ALA A 214 -24.56 -8.66 -21.12
N LYS A 215 -24.94 -9.43 -22.14
CA LYS A 215 -25.62 -10.72 -21.95
C LYS A 215 -24.70 -11.76 -21.32
N GLU A 216 -23.41 -11.69 -21.61
CA GLU A 216 -22.39 -12.61 -21.12
C GLU A 216 -21.87 -12.21 -19.73
N ALA A 217 -22.34 -11.10 -19.16
CA ALA A 217 -21.90 -10.59 -17.87
C ALA A 217 -22.31 -11.55 -16.74
N ARG A 218 -21.33 -12.00 -15.94
CA ARG A 218 -21.54 -12.96 -14.85
C ARG A 218 -20.64 -12.69 -13.66
N ILE A 219 -21.19 -12.90 -12.46
CA ILE A 219 -20.47 -12.99 -11.19
C ILE A 219 -19.97 -14.44 -11.00
N PHE A 220 -18.70 -14.60 -10.65
CA PHE A 220 -18.03 -15.91 -10.46
C PHE A 220 -17.81 -16.24 -8.99
N SER A 221 -17.47 -15.25 -8.19
CA SER A 221 -17.34 -15.39 -6.74
C SER A 221 -17.76 -14.13 -6.02
N CYS A 222 -18.02 -14.30 -4.74
CA CYS A 222 -18.17 -13.18 -3.82
C CYS A 222 -17.40 -13.47 -2.54
N SER A 223 -16.98 -12.40 -1.88
CA SER A 223 -16.41 -12.45 -0.55
C SER A 223 -17.09 -11.46 0.37
N ILE A 224 -17.06 -11.75 1.67
CA ILE A 224 -17.57 -10.86 2.73
C ILE A 224 -16.49 -10.77 3.79
N ALA A 225 -16.21 -9.57 4.28
CA ALA A 225 -15.33 -9.34 5.41
C ALA A 225 -16.04 -8.59 6.55
N GLN A 226 -15.85 -9.09 7.78
CA GLN A 226 -16.30 -8.47 9.03
C GLN A 226 -15.22 -8.72 10.10
N GLU A 227 -15.02 -7.77 11.02
CA GLU A 227 -14.14 -7.93 12.20
C GLU A 227 -12.74 -8.51 11.89
N ASN A 228 -12.10 -8.04 10.82
CA ASN A 228 -10.78 -8.51 10.36
C ASN A 228 -10.73 -10.00 9.94
N GLN A 229 -11.84 -10.61 9.57
CA GLN A 229 -11.93 -11.92 8.93
C GLN A 229 -12.73 -11.82 7.63
N ALA A 230 -12.44 -12.68 6.67
CA ALA A 230 -13.20 -12.78 5.43
C ALA A 230 -13.58 -14.22 5.10
N ILE A 231 -14.74 -14.39 4.47
CA ILE A 231 -15.11 -15.62 3.79
C ILE A 231 -15.18 -15.34 2.28
N ALA A 232 -14.79 -16.32 1.48
CA ALA A 232 -14.89 -16.24 0.01
C ALA A 232 -15.46 -17.55 -0.54
N PHE A 233 -16.40 -17.43 -1.47
CA PHE A 233 -17.19 -18.55 -1.95
C PHE A 233 -17.58 -18.38 -3.44
N PRO A 234 -17.82 -19.48 -4.17
CA PRO A 234 -18.35 -19.41 -5.54
C PRO A 234 -19.73 -18.77 -5.57
N TRP A 235 -20.04 -18.03 -6.64
CA TRP A 235 -21.37 -17.45 -6.84
C TRP A 235 -22.31 -18.45 -7.50
N ASP A 236 -23.05 -19.22 -6.70
CA ASP A 236 -24.00 -20.22 -7.21
C ASP A 236 -25.11 -20.62 -6.21
N GLY A 237 -26.24 -21.07 -6.74
CA GLY A 237 -27.33 -21.71 -6.00
C GLY A 237 -27.81 -20.94 -4.76
N PRO A 238 -27.90 -21.58 -3.58
CA PRO A 238 -28.52 -21.00 -2.37
C PRO A 238 -27.78 -19.79 -1.79
N ILE A 239 -26.52 -19.58 -2.18
CA ILE A 239 -25.72 -18.42 -1.76
C ILE A 239 -26.35 -17.11 -2.21
N ILE A 240 -26.99 -17.10 -3.39
CA ILE A 240 -27.59 -15.90 -3.99
C ILE A 240 -28.69 -15.34 -3.09
N ASP A 241 -29.52 -16.22 -2.50
CA ASP A 241 -30.57 -15.81 -1.56
C ASP A 241 -29.99 -15.34 -0.21
N ALA A 242 -28.96 -16.01 0.31
CA ALA A 242 -28.29 -15.56 1.54
C ALA A 242 -27.62 -14.18 1.37
N MET A 243 -27.00 -13.94 0.21
CA MET A 243 -26.44 -12.62 -0.12
C MET A 243 -27.52 -11.55 -0.25
N LYS A 244 -28.68 -11.89 -0.82
CA LYS A 244 -29.84 -10.98 -0.86
C LYS A 244 -30.27 -10.54 0.55
N GLU A 245 -30.28 -11.46 1.52
CA GLU A 245 -30.59 -11.16 2.92
C GLU A 245 -29.55 -10.20 3.53
N LEU A 246 -28.25 -10.50 3.35
CA LEU A 246 -27.14 -9.66 3.84
C LEU A 246 -27.17 -8.23 3.24
N LEU A 247 -27.37 -8.11 1.93
CA LEU A 247 -27.35 -6.82 1.24
C LEU A 247 -28.57 -5.95 1.56
N ARG A 248 -29.62 -6.53 2.14
CA ARG A 248 -30.82 -5.81 2.61
C ARG A 248 -30.89 -5.62 4.12
N ASN A 249 -29.97 -6.19 4.89
CA ASN A 249 -29.94 -6.00 6.33
C ASN A 249 -29.53 -4.55 6.69
N ASN A 250 -29.64 -4.17 7.96
CA ASN A 250 -29.27 -2.84 8.43
C ASN A 250 -27.77 -2.66 8.75
N ALA A 251 -26.95 -3.71 8.66
CA ALA A 251 -25.51 -3.59 8.93
C ALA A 251 -24.87 -2.54 8.00
N PRO A 252 -23.88 -1.74 8.43
CA PRO A 252 -23.23 -0.76 7.56
C PRO A 252 -22.31 -1.43 6.53
N LYS A 253 -22.44 -1.04 5.24
CA LYS A 253 -21.65 -1.62 4.13
C LYS A 253 -20.54 -0.70 3.69
N VAL A 254 -19.41 -1.28 3.31
CA VAL A 254 -18.27 -0.57 2.71
C VAL A 254 -17.76 -1.32 1.49
N ALA A 255 -17.21 -0.57 0.53
CA ALA A 255 -16.56 -1.12 -0.66
C ALA A 255 -15.50 -0.13 -1.18
N SER A 256 -14.63 -0.57 -2.08
CA SER A 256 -13.83 0.34 -2.90
C SER A 256 -14.56 0.62 -4.20
N ASN A 257 -14.92 1.88 -4.48
CA ASN A 257 -15.60 2.25 -5.73
C ASN A 257 -17.01 1.63 -5.83
N MET A 258 -17.81 1.83 -4.77
CA MET A 258 -19.08 1.14 -4.46
C MET A 258 -20.10 1.10 -5.60
N LYS A 259 -19.98 1.99 -6.58
CA LYS A 259 -20.83 2.02 -7.78
C LYS A 259 -20.72 0.73 -8.61
N PHE A 260 -19.62 -0.01 -8.49
CA PHE A 260 -19.44 -1.28 -9.18
C PHE A 260 -20.34 -2.34 -8.56
N GLU A 261 -20.21 -2.53 -7.25
CA GLU A 261 -20.97 -3.48 -6.46
C GLU A 261 -22.46 -3.13 -6.54
N GLU A 262 -22.82 -1.85 -6.39
CA GLU A 262 -24.19 -1.34 -6.52
C GLU A 262 -24.83 -1.72 -7.86
N ARG A 263 -24.12 -1.56 -8.98
CA ARG A 263 -24.65 -1.89 -10.31
C ARG A 263 -24.81 -3.39 -10.52
N TRP A 264 -23.87 -4.18 -10.02
CA TRP A 264 -23.94 -5.65 -10.07
C TRP A 264 -25.06 -6.19 -9.20
N THR A 265 -25.21 -5.68 -7.97
CA THR A 265 -26.34 -6.01 -7.09
C THR A 265 -27.68 -5.65 -7.74
N PHE A 266 -27.79 -4.47 -8.37
CA PHE A 266 -29.02 -4.07 -9.05
C PHE A 266 -29.35 -4.98 -10.25
N LYS A 267 -28.33 -5.40 -11.02
CA LYS A 267 -28.51 -6.35 -12.13
C LYS A 267 -29.02 -7.69 -11.63
N GLU A 268 -28.44 -8.20 -10.54
CA GLU A 268 -28.72 -9.54 -10.02
C GLU A 268 -30.08 -9.61 -9.31
N PHE A 269 -30.41 -8.60 -8.51
CA PHE A 269 -31.55 -8.65 -7.60
C PHE A 269 -32.68 -7.65 -7.89
N GLY A 270 -32.45 -6.67 -8.78
CA GLY A 270 -33.39 -5.60 -9.07
C GLY A 270 -33.49 -4.52 -7.99
N PHE A 271 -32.57 -4.49 -7.02
CA PHE A 271 -32.47 -3.46 -5.98
C PHE A 271 -31.01 -3.13 -5.66
N GLY A 272 -30.76 -1.97 -5.05
CA GLY A 272 -29.44 -1.50 -4.63
C GLY A 272 -29.07 -1.91 -3.19
N VAL A 273 -27.79 -1.80 -2.84
CA VAL A 273 -27.30 -2.25 -1.52
C VAL A 273 -27.80 -1.32 -0.42
N TRP A 274 -28.32 -1.90 0.66
CA TRP A 274 -28.85 -1.12 1.78
C TRP A 274 -27.74 -0.72 2.76
N ASN A 275 -27.80 0.54 3.22
CA ASN A 275 -26.92 1.12 4.23
C ASN A 275 -25.43 1.18 3.83
N TRP A 276 -25.13 1.71 2.64
CA TRP A 276 -23.77 2.14 2.30
C TRP A 276 -23.27 3.18 3.30
N LYS A 277 -22.13 2.89 3.94
CA LYS A 277 -21.51 3.72 4.96
C LYS A 277 -20.23 4.39 4.49
N TRP A 278 -19.44 3.72 3.65
CA TRP A 278 -18.11 4.21 3.25
C TRP A 278 -17.69 3.70 1.88
N ASP A 279 -17.03 4.56 1.10
CA ASP A 279 -16.30 4.18 -0.12
C ASP A 279 -14.83 4.53 0.06
N THR A 280 -13.97 3.50 0.05
CA THR A 280 -12.55 3.69 0.35
C THR A 280 -11.80 4.47 -0.73
N MET A 281 -12.23 4.36 -1.99
CA MET A 281 -11.64 5.10 -3.13
C MET A 281 -12.05 6.57 -3.07
N LEU A 282 -13.32 6.87 -2.81
CA LEU A 282 -13.79 8.26 -2.66
C LEU A 282 -13.16 8.93 -1.44
N ALA A 283 -13.12 8.23 -0.30
CA ALA A 283 -12.44 8.73 0.88
C ALA A 283 -10.95 9.01 0.61
N ALA A 284 -10.26 8.14 -0.14
CA ALA A 284 -8.88 8.41 -0.54
C ALA A 284 -8.75 9.67 -1.40
N HIS A 285 -9.67 9.91 -2.35
CA HIS A 285 -9.68 11.13 -3.17
C HIS A 285 -9.89 12.41 -2.34
N VAL A 286 -10.71 12.33 -1.29
CA VAL A 286 -10.95 13.46 -0.36
C VAL A 286 -9.72 13.71 0.51
N ALA A 287 -9.10 12.64 1.04
CA ALA A 287 -7.91 12.76 1.87
C ALA A 287 -6.69 13.26 1.10
N ASP A 288 -6.56 12.84 -0.16
CA ASP A 288 -5.38 13.09 -0.98
C ASP A 288 -5.74 13.08 -2.48
N ASN A 289 -5.65 14.26 -3.11
CA ASN A 289 -6.06 14.46 -4.49
C ASN A 289 -4.98 14.08 -5.52
N ARG A 290 -3.87 13.46 -5.10
CA ARG A 290 -2.85 12.96 -6.04
C ARG A 290 -3.45 11.89 -6.95
N ARG A 291 -2.96 11.84 -8.19
CA ARG A 291 -3.43 10.83 -9.17
C ARG A 291 -2.79 9.48 -8.87
N GLY A 292 -3.57 8.41 -9.02
CA GLY A 292 -3.08 7.03 -9.00
C GLY A 292 -2.80 6.45 -7.62
N ILE A 293 -3.34 7.05 -6.54
CA ILE A 293 -3.12 6.61 -5.15
C ILE A 293 -4.39 6.12 -4.44
N THR A 294 -5.48 5.91 -5.18
CA THR A 294 -6.81 5.63 -4.60
C THR A 294 -7.30 4.22 -4.84
N SER A 295 -6.53 3.38 -5.55
CA SER A 295 -6.90 1.98 -5.77
C SER A 295 -6.69 1.15 -4.51
N ILE A 296 -7.49 0.09 -4.35
CA ILE A 296 -7.37 -0.84 -3.23
C ILE A 296 -5.96 -1.42 -3.10
N LYS A 297 -5.35 -1.81 -4.23
CA LYS A 297 -3.96 -2.31 -4.32
C LYS A 297 -2.94 -1.30 -3.78
N PHE A 298 -3.12 -0.01 -4.10
CA PHE A 298 -2.21 1.01 -3.58
C PHE A 298 -2.44 1.25 -2.09
N LEU A 299 -3.71 1.39 -1.67
CA LEU A 299 -4.09 1.67 -0.30
C LEU A 299 -3.71 0.53 0.65
N SER A 300 -3.87 -0.73 0.24
CA SER A 300 -3.46 -1.91 1.01
C SER A 300 -1.95 -1.93 1.21
N TYR A 301 -1.17 -1.58 0.19
CA TYR A 301 0.27 -1.42 0.34
C TYR A 301 0.63 -0.30 1.33
N VAL A 302 0.14 0.93 1.13
CA VAL A 302 0.58 2.07 1.94
C VAL A 302 0.06 2.06 3.37
N PHE A 303 -1.10 1.45 3.64
CA PHE A 303 -1.70 1.40 4.97
C PHE A 303 -1.47 0.09 5.72
N LEU A 304 -1.40 -1.03 5.02
CA LEU A 304 -1.33 -2.37 5.60
C LEU A 304 0.01 -3.06 5.34
N GLY A 305 0.84 -2.53 4.44
CA GLY A 305 2.08 -3.20 4.02
C GLY A 305 1.79 -4.52 3.33
N ALA A 306 0.64 -4.65 2.68
CA ALA A 306 0.26 -5.84 1.94
C ALA A 306 1.25 -6.06 0.78
N ASP A 307 1.82 -7.26 0.68
CA ASP A 307 2.62 -7.64 -0.48
C ASP A 307 1.73 -7.85 -1.72
N VAL A 308 2.33 -7.97 -2.90
CA VAL A 308 1.59 -8.24 -4.14
C VAL A 308 0.90 -9.60 -4.03
N TYR A 309 -0.44 -9.61 -3.98
CA TYR A 309 -1.25 -10.82 -3.79
C TYR A 309 -2.02 -11.25 -5.04
N ASN A 310 -1.93 -10.48 -6.13
CA ASN A 310 -2.72 -10.68 -7.35
C ASN A 310 -1.97 -11.38 -8.49
N GLU A 311 -0.71 -11.79 -8.30
CA GLU A 311 0.17 -12.32 -9.36
C GLU A 311 -0.45 -13.53 -10.10
N LYS A 312 -1.17 -14.38 -9.36
CA LYS A 312 -1.80 -15.59 -9.91
C LYS A 312 -3.06 -15.32 -10.74
N VAL A 313 -3.70 -14.17 -10.56
CA VAL A 313 -5.00 -13.86 -11.17
C VAL A 313 -4.92 -12.73 -12.19
N GLU A 314 -3.94 -11.82 -12.07
CA GLU A 314 -3.88 -10.58 -12.83
C GLU A 314 -3.89 -10.81 -14.36
N ALA A 315 -3.23 -11.87 -14.83
CA ALA A 315 -3.18 -12.21 -16.26
C ALA A 315 -4.55 -12.60 -16.84
N PHE A 316 -5.46 -13.08 -16.00
CA PHE A 316 -6.79 -13.57 -16.39
C PHE A 316 -7.87 -12.50 -16.25
N LEU A 317 -7.72 -11.59 -15.29
CA LEU A 317 -8.68 -10.50 -15.05
C LEU A 317 -8.51 -9.34 -16.05
N LYS A 318 -7.37 -9.25 -16.74
CA LYS A 318 -7.17 -8.31 -17.85
C LYS A 318 -8.04 -8.69 -19.06
N GLY A 319 -8.84 -7.74 -19.54
CA GLY A 319 -9.67 -7.89 -20.73
C GLY A 319 -9.86 -6.56 -21.48
N ASP A 320 -10.22 -6.64 -22.76
CA ASP A 320 -10.59 -5.48 -23.55
C ASP A 320 -11.88 -4.86 -23.00
N ALA A 321 -12.00 -3.53 -23.07
CA ALA A 321 -13.22 -2.84 -22.68
C ALA A 321 -14.44 -3.41 -23.44
N GLY A 322 -15.39 -3.98 -22.69
CA GLY A 322 -16.63 -4.55 -23.24
C GLY A 322 -16.55 -6.01 -23.70
N LYS A 323 -15.42 -6.69 -23.51
CA LYS A 323 -15.31 -8.14 -23.72
C LYS A 323 -15.14 -8.88 -22.39
N PRO A 324 -15.61 -10.13 -22.28
CA PRO A 324 -15.29 -10.98 -21.14
C PRO A 324 -13.77 -11.16 -20.99
N ASN A 325 -13.30 -11.11 -19.75
CA ASN A 325 -11.96 -11.54 -19.37
C ASN A 325 -11.90 -13.09 -19.29
N ARG A 326 -10.81 -13.61 -18.74
CA ARG A 326 -10.53 -15.06 -18.63
C ARG A 326 -10.65 -15.57 -17.19
N ILE A 327 -11.47 -14.94 -16.36
CA ILE A 327 -11.65 -15.30 -14.95
C ILE A 327 -11.98 -16.79 -14.74
N GLN A 328 -12.72 -17.40 -15.66
CA GLN A 328 -13.09 -18.82 -15.64
C GLN A 328 -11.89 -19.77 -15.76
N ASP A 329 -10.75 -19.30 -16.25
CA ASP A 329 -9.53 -20.10 -16.41
C ASP A 329 -8.68 -20.09 -15.12
N ILE A 330 -9.04 -19.29 -14.11
CA ILE A 330 -8.31 -19.19 -12.84
C ILE A 330 -8.66 -20.41 -11.98
N PRO A 331 -7.66 -21.08 -11.35
CA PRO A 331 -7.94 -22.08 -10.32
C PRO A 331 -8.82 -21.49 -9.21
N ILE A 332 -9.97 -22.11 -8.94
CA ILE A 332 -11.00 -21.55 -8.04
C ILE A 332 -10.45 -21.12 -6.68
N ARG A 333 -9.51 -21.87 -6.09
CA ARG A 333 -8.91 -21.50 -4.79
C ARG A 333 -8.06 -20.23 -4.87
N ASP A 334 -7.38 -19.98 -5.98
CA ASP A 334 -6.61 -18.75 -6.16
C ASP A 334 -7.55 -17.55 -6.40
N LEU A 335 -8.63 -17.73 -7.15
CA LEU A 335 -9.68 -16.71 -7.32
C LEU A 335 -10.33 -16.33 -5.98
N LEU A 336 -10.75 -17.33 -5.21
CA LEU A 336 -11.42 -17.09 -3.92
C LEU A 336 -10.47 -16.49 -2.88
N LEU A 337 -9.19 -16.87 -2.88
CA LEU A 337 -8.21 -16.20 -2.02
C LEU A 337 -8.07 -14.73 -2.40
N TYR A 338 -7.91 -14.42 -3.70
CA TYR A 338 -7.80 -13.05 -4.18
C TYR A 338 -9.02 -12.19 -3.79
N ASN A 339 -10.24 -12.68 -4.09
CA ASN A 339 -11.48 -12.01 -3.76
C ASN A 339 -11.63 -11.77 -2.24
N GLY A 340 -11.35 -12.79 -1.42
CA GLY A 340 -11.40 -12.66 0.04
C GLY A 340 -10.36 -11.69 0.62
N MET A 341 -9.21 -11.55 -0.03
CA MET A 341 -8.21 -10.55 0.34
C MET A 341 -8.67 -9.13 0.00
N ASP A 342 -9.36 -8.94 -1.13
CA ASP A 342 -9.89 -7.63 -1.53
C ASP A 342 -10.91 -7.09 -0.51
N SER A 343 -11.95 -7.86 -0.16
CA SER A 343 -12.92 -7.41 0.86
C SER A 343 -12.30 -7.25 2.25
N LEU A 344 -11.34 -8.10 2.63
CA LEU A 344 -10.60 -7.95 3.89
C LEU A 344 -9.83 -6.62 3.93
N TYR A 345 -9.10 -6.30 2.87
CA TYR A 345 -8.35 -5.05 2.77
C TYR A 345 -9.27 -3.84 2.73
N GLU A 346 -10.38 -3.92 1.99
CA GLU A 346 -11.38 -2.86 1.96
C GLU A 346 -11.90 -2.52 3.35
N LEU A 347 -12.29 -3.53 4.12
CA LEU A 347 -12.74 -3.35 5.50
C LEU A 347 -11.66 -2.64 6.34
N MET A 348 -10.44 -3.18 6.34
CA MET A 348 -9.33 -2.65 7.14
C MET A 348 -8.93 -1.23 6.74
N ILE A 349 -9.05 -0.88 5.45
CA ILE A 349 -8.75 0.46 4.94
C ILE A 349 -9.87 1.42 5.31
N ALA A 350 -11.14 1.02 5.20
CA ALA A 350 -12.28 1.81 5.62
C ALA A 350 -12.17 2.19 7.10
N GLU A 351 -11.91 1.22 7.98
CA GLU A 351 -11.70 1.46 9.41
C GLU A 351 -10.56 2.47 9.68
N LYS A 352 -9.45 2.36 8.95
CA LYS A 352 -8.33 3.32 9.06
C LYS A 352 -8.72 4.72 8.59
N GLN A 353 -9.41 4.83 7.46
CA GLN A 353 -9.81 6.11 6.91
C GLN A 353 -10.82 6.80 7.82
N MET A 354 -11.85 6.08 8.25
CA MET A 354 -12.85 6.56 9.21
C MET A 354 -12.17 7.06 10.50
N GLY A 355 -11.26 6.28 11.09
CA GLY A 355 -10.54 6.71 12.30
C GLY A 355 -9.66 7.96 12.12
N VAL A 356 -9.18 8.25 10.90
CA VAL A 356 -8.44 9.50 10.62
C VAL A 356 -9.38 10.68 10.37
N MET A 357 -10.53 10.43 9.73
CA MET A 357 -11.48 11.47 9.33
C MET A 357 -12.49 11.84 10.42
N ASP A 358 -12.79 10.94 11.36
CA ASP A 358 -13.69 11.18 12.49
C ASP A 358 -13.02 12.00 13.61
N CYS A 359 -11.75 12.39 13.48
CA CYS A 359 -11.05 13.30 14.40
C CYS A 359 -11.44 14.79 14.19
N GLY A 360 -12.64 15.06 13.67
CA GLY A 360 -13.16 16.39 13.32
C GLY A 360 -14.03 17.02 14.41
#